data_AF-A0AAW4BQF9-F1
#
_entry.id   AF-A0AAW4BQF9-F1
#
_cell.length_a   1.000
_cell.length_b   1.000
_cell.length_c   1.000
_cell.angle_alpha   90.00
_cell.angle_beta   90.00
_cell.angle_gamma   90.00
#
_symmetry.space_group_name_H-M   'P 1'
#
loop_
_entity.id
_entity.type
_entity.pdbx_description
1 polymer ?
#
loop_
_entity_poly.entity_id
_entity_poly.type
_entity_poly.pdbx_seq_one_letter_code
_entity_poly.pdbx_strand_id
1 'polypeptide(L)'
;MSNSQFPLYASRIADKFVVRFPDGMRNKIADVARGNFRSMNSEILARLEASLEVESQEGNENLPAANGEGLSADELRLISRFRKLDVKQQSALVELLTPVAQVPHLAKAS
;
A
#
# COMPACT_ATOMS: atom_id res chain seq x y z
N MET A 1 -25.21 -18.12 -24.12
CA MET A 1 -23.79 -18.54 -24.13
C MET A 1 -22.94 -17.30 -24.41
N SER A 2 -22.46 -16.61 -23.37
CA SER A 2 -21.58 -15.45 -23.54
C SER A 2 -20.18 -15.94 -23.85
N ASN A 3 -19.75 -15.78 -25.10
CA ASN A 3 -18.40 -16.11 -25.52
C ASN A 3 -17.44 -15.12 -24.86
N SER A 4 -16.65 -15.59 -23.89
CA SER A 4 -15.60 -14.82 -23.24
C SER A 4 -14.53 -14.46 -24.28
N GLN A 5 -14.62 -13.24 -24.79
CA GLN A 5 -13.58 -12.61 -25.59
C GLN A 5 -12.36 -12.36 -24.69
N PHE A 6 -11.56 -13.39 -24.42
CA PHE A 6 -10.17 -13.17 -24.00
C PHE A 6 -9.49 -12.45 -25.15
N PRO A 7 -9.02 -11.20 -25.01
CA PRO A 7 -8.36 -10.53 -26.11
C PRO A 7 -7.03 -11.26 -26.35
N LEU A 8 -6.99 -12.10 -27.39
CA LEU A 8 -5.82 -12.85 -27.84
C LEU A 8 -4.70 -11.95 -28.42
N TYR A 9 -4.64 -10.68 -28.01
CA TYR A 9 -3.70 -9.69 -28.50
C TYR A 9 -3.46 -8.64 -27.42
N ALA A 10 -2.44 -8.82 -26.59
CA ALA A 10 -1.96 -7.72 -25.76
C ALA A 10 -0.46 -7.41 -25.94
N SER A 11 0.37 -8.34 -26.46
CA SER A 11 1.79 -8.02 -26.70
C SER A 11 2.03 -7.14 -27.93
N ARG A 12 1.19 -7.27 -28.97
CA ARG A 12 1.34 -6.49 -30.21
C ARG A 12 0.90 -5.03 -30.06
N ILE A 13 -0.05 -4.80 -29.16
CA ILE A 13 -0.61 -3.47 -28.86
C ILE A 13 -0.06 -2.86 -27.58
N ALA A 14 0.71 -3.62 -26.78
CA ALA A 14 1.35 -3.08 -25.58
C ALA A 14 2.39 -2.02 -25.93
N ASP A 15 2.45 -0.99 -25.09
CA ASP A 15 3.48 0.03 -25.13
C ASP A 15 4.87 -0.60 -24.95
N LYS A 16 5.84 -0.08 -25.71
CA LYS A 16 7.21 -0.61 -25.74
C LYS A 16 8.18 0.49 -25.39
N PHE A 17 9.07 0.19 -24.46
CA PHE A 17 10.16 1.06 -24.08
C PHE A 17 11.48 0.28 -24.12
N VAL A 18 12.54 0.93 -24.62
CA VAL A 18 13.87 0.31 -24.68
C VAL A 18 14.65 0.70 -23.42
N VAL A 19 15.01 -0.30 -22.61
CA VAL A 19 15.81 -0.10 -21.40
C VAL A 19 17.29 -0.31 -21.70
N ARG A 20 18.13 0.62 -21.22
CA ARG A 20 19.59 0.48 -21.22
C ARG A 20 20.03 -0.04 -19.87
N PHE A 21 20.55 -1.26 -19.84
CA PHE A 21 21.08 -1.87 -18.62
C PHE A 21 22.58 -1.60 -18.49
N PRO A 22 23.09 -1.37 -17.26
CA PRO A 22 24.52 -1.45 -17.00
C PRO A 22 25.04 -2.87 -17.23
N ASP A 23 26.35 -3.01 -17.35
CA ASP A 23 26.98 -4.29 -17.65
C ASP A 23 26.61 -5.38 -16.62
N GLY A 24 26.42 -6.60 -17.10
CA GLY A 24 25.99 -7.76 -16.30
C GLY A 24 24.54 -7.75 -15.79
N MET A 25 23.86 -6.59 -15.72
CA MET A 25 22.50 -6.52 -15.13
C MET A 25 21.46 -7.30 -15.93
N ARG A 26 21.54 -7.29 -17.27
CA ARG A 26 20.64 -8.08 -18.12
C ARG A 26 20.75 -9.58 -17.84
N ASN A 27 21.97 -10.08 -17.66
CA ASN A 27 22.20 -11.49 -17.36
C ASN A 27 21.64 -11.85 -15.97
N LYS A 28 21.87 -10.99 -14.97
CA LYS A 28 21.28 -11.14 -13.63
C LYS A 28 19.75 -11.22 -13.68
N ILE A 29 19.08 -10.40 -14.49
CA ILE A 29 17.63 -10.46 -14.67
C ILE A 29 17.22 -11.78 -15.34
N ALA A 30 17.96 -12.24 -16.35
CA ALA A 30 17.69 -13.51 -17.03
C ALA A 30 17.79 -14.69 -16.06
N ASP A 31 18.78 -14.70 -15.19
CA ASP A 31 18.98 -15.78 -14.21
C ASP A 31 17.83 -15.83 -13.20
N VAL A 32 17.40 -14.68 -12.68
CA VAL A 32 16.26 -14.65 -11.74
C VAL A 32 14.95 -15.02 -12.44
N ALA A 33 14.72 -14.54 -13.67
CA ALA A 33 13.53 -14.89 -14.44
C ALA A 33 13.44 -16.41 -14.66
N ARG A 34 14.56 -17.07 -14.98
CA ARG A 34 14.61 -18.55 -15.09
C ARG A 34 14.30 -19.24 -13.76
N GLY A 35 14.89 -18.75 -12.66
CA GLY A 35 14.60 -19.28 -11.31
C GLY A 35 13.12 -19.15 -10.91
N ASN A 36 12.44 -18.10 -11.40
CA ASN A 36 11.03 -17.84 -11.14
C ASN A 36 10.08 -18.43 -12.19
N PHE A 37 10.58 -19.21 -13.16
CA PHE A 37 9.80 -19.76 -14.28
C PHE A 37 9.02 -18.71 -15.08
N ARG A 38 9.62 -17.52 -15.27
CA ARG A 38 9.03 -16.37 -15.97
C ARG A 38 9.87 -15.95 -17.17
N SER A 39 9.24 -15.25 -18.12
CA SER A 39 9.99 -14.52 -19.14
C SER A 39 10.71 -13.33 -18.50
N MET A 40 11.81 -12.85 -19.11
CA MET A 40 12.48 -11.62 -18.63
C MET A 40 11.53 -10.43 -18.56
N ASN A 41 10.62 -10.29 -19.53
CA ASN A 41 9.64 -9.20 -19.54
C ASN A 41 8.68 -9.31 -18.36
N SER A 42 8.17 -10.52 -18.08
CA SER A 42 7.29 -10.78 -16.94
C SER A 42 7.98 -10.54 -15.61
N GLU A 43 9.27 -10.86 -15.49
CA GLU A 43 10.06 -10.59 -14.28
C GLU A 43 10.30 -9.08 -14.09
N ILE A 44 10.61 -8.34 -15.16
CA ILE A 44 10.76 -6.88 -15.11
C ILE A 44 9.45 -6.23 -14.66
N LEU A 45 8.32 -6.61 -15.26
CA LEU A 45 7.01 -6.10 -14.89
C LEU A 45 6.67 -6.37 -13.42
N ALA A 46 6.85 -7.62 -12.97
CA ALA A 46 6.55 -7.98 -11.58
C ALA A 46 7.36 -7.17 -10.56
N ARG A 47 8.62 -6.84 -10.88
CA ARG A 47 9.45 -5.99 -10.02
C ARG A 47 9.01 -4.53 -10.03
N LEU A 48 8.61 -4.03 -11.19
CA LEU A 48 8.08 -2.67 -11.30
C LEU A 48 6.75 -2.55 -10.55
N GLU A 49 5.83 -3.50 -10.71
CA GLU A 49 4.57 -3.55 -9.96
C GLU A 49 4.83 -3.55 -8.45
N ALA A 50 5.68 -4.46 -7.96
CA ALA A 50 6.01 -4.51 -6.53
C ALA A 50 6.65 -3.21 -6.01
N SER A 51 7.53 -2.56 -6.79
CA SER A 51 8.14 -1.28 -6.40
C SER A 51 7.09 -0.17 -6.32
N LEU A 52 6.22 -0.08 -7.33
CA LEU A 52 5.20 0.96 -7.40
C LEU A 52 4.10 0.77 -6.35
N GLU A 53 3.75 -0.47 -6.01
CA GLU A 53 2.82 -0.78 -4.93
C GLU A 53 3.36 -0.33 -3.57
N VAL A 54 4.65 -0.56 -3.30
CA VAL A 54 5.31 -0.08 -2.07
C VAL A 54 5.29 1.45 -2.01
N GLU A 55 5.68 2.14 -3.08
CA GLU A 55 5.64 3.61 -3.16
C GLU A 55 4.20 4.16 -2.96
N SER A 56 3.20 3.48 -3.52
CA SER A 56 1.79 3.84 -3.38
C SER A 56 1.27 3.63 -1.96
N GLN A 57 1.74 2.58 -1.27
CA GLN A 57 1.41 2.33 0.13
C GLN A 57 2.09 3.35 1.04
N GLU A 58 3.35 3.70 0.79
CA GLU A 58 4.06 4.76 1.52
C GLU A 58 3.39 6.14 1.36
N GLY A 59 2.74 6.42 0.21
CA GLY A 59 1.91 7.61 0.01
C GLY A 59 0.50 7.56 0.61
N ASN A 60 -0.01 6.37 0.94
CA ASN A 60 -1.33 6.12 1.53
C ASN A 60 -1.27 5.92 3.06
N GLU A 61 -0.08 5.98 3.65
CA GLU A 61 0.13 6.29 5.08
C GLU A 61 -0.12 7.80 5.37
N ASN A 62 -0.92 8.48 4.53
CA ASN A 62 -1.48 9.79 4.86
C ASN A 62 -2.60 9.61 5.90
N LEU A 63 -2.19 9.42 7.16
CA LEU A 63 -2.93 10.06 8.24
C LEU A 63 -2.95 11.57 7.91
N PRO A 64 -4.08 12.28 8.07
CA PRO A 64 -4.12 13.69 7.78
C PRO A 64 -3.12 14.41 8.71
N ALA A 65 -1.97 14.79 8.16
CA ALA A 65 -1.05 15.74 8.75
C ALA A 65 -1.73 17.12 8.72
N ALA A 66 -2.73 17.31 9.57
CA ALA A 66 -3.42 18.59 9.68
C ALA A 66 -2.48 19.69 10.21
N ASN A 67 -1.35 19.34 10.87
CA ASN A 67 -0.55 20.30 11.63
C ASN A 67 0.97 20.23 11.40
N GLY A 68 1.47 19.64 10.31
CA GLY A 68 2.90 19.73 9.93
C GLY A 68 3.94 19.13 10.91
N GLU A 69 3.51 18.58 12.04
CA GLU A 69 4.34 17.81 12.95
C GLU A 69 4.22 16.34 12.56
N GLY A 70 5.35 15.69 12.28
CA GLY A 70 5.38 14.25 12.06
C GLY A 70 4.85 13.49 13.28
N LEU A 71 4.39 12.27 13.05
CA LEU A 71 3.84 11.44 14.13
C LEU A 71 4.88 11.23 15.25
N SER A 72 4.48 11.48 16.49
CA SER A 72 5.23 11.15 17.70
C SER A 72 5.54 9.66 17.75
N ALA A 73 6.63 9.30 18.45
CA ALA A 73 6.98 7.90 18.70
C ALA A 73 5.82 7.10 19.31
N ASP A 74 4.99 7.74 20.13
CA ASP A 74 3.83 7.10 20.75
C ASP A 74 2.67 6.90 19.77
N GLU A 75 2.47 7.83 18.84
CA GLU A 75 1.47 7.71 17.77
C GLU A 75 1.84 6.58 16.80
N LEU A 76 3.12 6.46 16.45
CA LEU A 76 3.62 5.35 15.63
C LEU A 76 3.44 3.98 16.32
N ARG A 77 3.64 3.92 17.64
CA ARG A 77 3.38 2.71 18.44
C ARG A 77 1.89 2.35 18.45
N LEU A 78 1.02 3.35 18.60
CA LEU A 78 -0.42 3.15 18.58
C LEU A 78 -0.90 2.59 17.23
N ILE A 79 -0.48 3.21 16.12
CA ILE A 79 -0.82 2.78 14.75
C ILE A 79 -0.32 1.34 14.50
N SER A 80 0.93 1.07 14.89
CA SER A 80 1.52 -0.27 14.75
C SER A 80 0.77 -1.33 15.54
N ARG A 81 0.21 -0.97 16.71
CA ARG A 81 -0.60 -1.89 17.51
C ARG A 81 -1.99 -2.05 16.91
N PHE A 82 -2.64 -0.97 16.49
CA PHE A 82 -3.98 -0.95 15.91
C PHE A 82 -4.10 -1.87 14.69
N ARG A 83 -3.12 -1.82 13.78
CA ARG A 83 -3.06 -2.69 12.59
C ARG A 83 -2.97 -4.19 12.90
N LYS A 84 -2.51 -4.55 14.10
CA LYS A 84 -2.39 -5.94 14.55
C LYS A 84 -3.63 -6.44 15.32
N LEU A 85 -4.58 -5.57 15.63
CA LEU A 85 -5.81 -5.92 16.35
C LEU A 85 -6.85 -6.51 15.38
N ASP A 86 -7.74 -7.36 15.89
CA ASP A 86 -8.90 -7.81 15.13
C ASP A 86 -9.95 -6.68 14.98
N VAL A 87 -10.90 -6.88 14.06
CA VAL A 87 -11.93 -5.86 13.75
C VAL A 87 -12.74 -5.44 14.99
N LYS A 88 -13.01 -6.37 15.92
CA LYS A 88 -13.78 -6.04 17.13
C LYS A 88 -12.96 -5.17 18.07
N GLN A 89 -11.68 -5.50 18.24
CA GLN A 89 -10.74 -4.75 19.05
C GLN A 89 -10.44 -3.37 18.48
N GLN A 90 -10.36 -3.23 17.15
CA GLN A 90 -10.23 -1.94 16.49
C GLN A 90 -11.44 -1.05 16.77
N SER A 91 -12.66 -1.57 16.57
CA SER A 91 -13.90 -0.80 16.84
C SER A 91 -14.01 -0.36 18.31
N ALA A 92 -13.69 -1.24 19.25
CA ALA A 92 -13.70 -0.91 20.68
C ALA A 92 -12.65 0.16 21.04
N LEU A 93 -11.46 0.12 20.41
CA LEU A 93 -10.44 1.14 20.64
C LEU A 93 -10.86 2.49 20.08
N VAL A 94 -11.46 2.52 18.89
CA VAL A 94 -11.98 3.76 18.30
C VAL A 94 -13.05 4.37 19.20
N GLU A 95 -13.98 3.57 19.71
CA GLU A 95 -14.99 4.02 20.67
C GLU A 95 -14.36 4.60 21.95
N LEU A 96 -13.31 3.97 22.48
CA LEU A 96 -12.59 4.47 23.65
C LEU A 96 -11.87 5.80 23.40
N LEU A 97 -11.33 5.99 22.19
CA LEU A 97 -10.60 7.20 21.80
C LEU A 97 -11.53 8.34 21.35
N THR A 98 -12.81 8.06 21.06
CA THR A 98 -13.77 9.13 20.81
C THR A 98 -13.93 9.97 22.09
N PRO A 99 -13.66 11.29 22.05
CA PRO A 99 -13.91 12.13 23.19
C PRO A 99 -15.40 12.06 23.51
N VAL A 100 -15.75 11.51 24.67
CA VAL A 100 -17.09 11.68 25.22
C VAL A 100 -17.27 13.19 25.32
N ALA A 101 -18.18 13.76 24.53
CA ALA A 101 -18.55 15.15 24.63
C ALA A 101 -18.80 15.43 26.12
N GLN A 102 -17.89 16.15 26.77
CA GLN A 102 -18.09 16.59 28.14
C GLN A 102 -19.34 17.46 28.10
N VAL A 103 -20.46 16.89 28.51
CA VAL A 103 -21.69 17.64 28.71
C VAL A 103 -21.34 18.68 29.77
N PRO A 104 -21.37 19.98 29.48
CA PRO A 104 -21.13 20.97 30.51
C PRO A 104 -22.29 20.85 31.50
N HIS A 105 -22.03 20.24 32.66
CA HIS A 105 -22.95 20.26 33.78
C HIS A 105 -22.88 21.66 34.41
N LEU A 106 -23.43 22.66 33.71
CA LEU A 106 -23.68 23.97 34.29
C LEU A 106 -24.88 23.86 35.24
N ALA A 107 -24.51 23.80 36.52
CA ALA A 107 -25.14 24.46 37.65
C ALA A 107 -26.68 24.39 37.75
N LYS A 108 -27.14 23.54 38.69
CA LYS A 108 -28.25 23.94 39.56
C LYS A 108 -27.81 25.19 40.33
N ALA A 109 -28.51 26.30 40.15
CA ALA A 109 -28.52 27.39 41.11
C ALA A 109 -29.90 28.04 41.09
N SER A 110 -30.60 27.87 42.23
CA SER A 110 -31.67 28.68 42.82
C SER A 110 -32.90 29.06 41.99
#